data_AF-A0A353H5S6-F1
#
_entry.id   AF-A0A353H5S6-F1
#
_cell.length_a   1.000
_cell.length_b   1.000
_cell.length_c   1.000
_cell.angle_alpha   90.00
_cell.angle_beta   90.00
_cell.angle_gamma   90.00
#
_symmetry.space_group_name_H-M   'P 1'
#
loop_
_entity.id
_entity.type
_entity.pdbx_description
1 polymer ?
#
loop_
_entity_poly.entity_id
_entity_poly.type
_entity_poly.pdbx_seq_one_letter_code
_entity_poly.pdbx_strand_id
1 'polypeptide(L)'
;MDTPRQRGHVLKHNVLEILKSADLDYALDELRRIPARQVINPLFSFLYNSDEHIKWRSVTAIGAVVTKLADEDTVSARVITRRLMWNLND
;
A
#
# COMPACT_ATOMS: atom_id res chain seq x y z
N MET A 1 3.12 -20.30 4.91
CA MET A 1 3.89 -19.64 5.98
C MET A 1 3.12 -18.40 6.40
N ASP A 2 2.27 -18.51 7.43
CA ASP A 2 1.51 -17.37 7.96
C ASP A 2 2.43 -16.45 8.77
N THR A 3 2.89 -15.36 8.15
CA THR A 3 3.62 -14.30 8.84
C THR A 3 2.80 -13.78 10.03
N PRO A 4 3.38 -13.63 11.23
CA PRO A 4 2.65 -13.17 12.40
C PRO A 4 2.03 -11.80 12.14
N ARG A 5 0.74 -11.68 12.46
CA ARG A 5 -0.05 -10.45 12.28
C ARG A 5 0.51 -9.35 13.19
N GLN A 6 1.35 -8.46 12.65
CA GLN A 6 1.84 -7.30 13.39
C GLN A 6 0.66 -6.44 13.87
N ARG A 7 0.80 -5.82 15.06
CA ARG A 7 -0.19 -4.84 15.57
C ARG A 7 -0.38 -3.75 14.52
N GLY A 8 -1.62 -3.51 14.09
CA GLY A 8 -1.92 -2.66 12.93
C GLY A 8 -1.35 -1.25 12.99
N HIS A 9 -1.22 -0.67 14.19
CA HIS A 9 -0.57 0.63 14.41
C HIS A 9 0.94 0.59 14.08
N VAL A 10 1.64 -0.47 14.49
CA VAL A 10 3.07 -0.65 14.23
C VAL A 10 3.32 -0.79 12.73
N LEU A 11 2.50 -1.60 12.05
CA LEU A 11 2.59 -1.73 10.59
C LEU A 11 2.32 -0.40 9.88
N LYS A 12 1.28 0.34 10.29
CA LYS A 12 0.97 1.64 9.69
C LYS A 12 2.13 2.64 9.85
N HIS A 13 2.74 2.69 11.03
CA HIS A 13 3.91 3.52 11.26
C HIS A 13 5.09 3.11 10.37
N ASN A 14 5.41 1.82 10.29
CA ASN A 14 6.51 1.33 9.45
C ASN A 14 6.28 1.66 7.96
N VAL A 15 5.06 1.48 7.46
CA VAL A 15 4.71 1.84 6.08
C VAL A 15 4.89 3.35 5.84
N LEU A 16 4.52 4.20 6.79
CA LEU A 16 4.74 5.64 6.69
C LEU A 16 6.23 5.99 6.59
N GLU A 17 7.08 5.36 7.41
CA GLU A 17 8.52 5.62 7.38
C GLU A 17 9.15 5.15 6.07
N ILE A 18 8.71 4.02 5.52
CA ILE A 18 9.14 3.57 4.18
C ILE A 18 8.72 4.61 3.11
N LEU A 19 7.48 5.09 3.17
CA LEU A 19 6.96 6.13 2.25
C LEU A 19 7.66 7.49 2.40
N LYS A 20 8.43 7.74 3.46
CA LYS A 20 9.24 8.96 3.63
C LYS A 20 10.66 8.83 3.09
N SER A 21 11.11 7.62 2.72
CA SER A 21 12.46 7.39 2.17
C SER A 21 12.78 8.33 1.00
N ALA A 22 14.00 8.84 0.87
CA ALA A 22 14.33 9.69 -0.28
C ALA A 22 14.16 8.95 -1.63
N ASP A 23 14.45 7.65 -1.64
CA ASP A 23 14.38 6.77 -2.81
C ASP A 23 13.01 6.07 -2.90
N LEU A 24 12.29 6.35 -3.99
CA LEU A 24 10.98 5.76 -4.28
C LEU A 24 11.10 4.29 -4.69
N ASP A 25 12.10 3.92 -5.50
CA ASP A 25 12.25 2.55 -5.97
C ASP A 25 12.56 1.62 -4.80
N TYR A 26 13.44 2.06 -3.89
CA TYR A 26 13.68 1.38 -2.61
C TYR A 26 12.39 1.22 -1.79
N ALA A 27 11.58 2.28 -1.69
CA ALA A 27 10.34 2.23 -0.93
C ALA A 27 9.35 1.21 -1.54
N LEU A 28 9.23 1.17 -2.87
CA LEU A 28 8.38 0.21 -3.57
C LEU A 28 8.88 -1.24 -3.38
N ASP A 29 10.20 -1.45 -3.39
CA ASP A 29 10.80 -2.76 -3.11
C ASP A 29 10.46 -3.26 -1.71
N GLU A 30 10.63 -2.42 -0.69
CA GLU A 30 10.29 -2.77 0.70
C GLU A 30 8.79 -3.08 0.85
N LEU A 31 7.91 -2.24 0.30
CA LEU A 31 6.47 -2.43 0.43
C LEU A 31 5.99 -3.71 -0.28
N ARG A 32 6.61 -4.10 -1.40
CA ARG A 32 6.30 -5.35 -2.10
C ARG A 32 6.69 -6.61 -1.31
N ARG A 33 7.56 -6.51 -0.30
CA ARG A 33 7.91 -7.64 0.58
C ARG A 33 6.89 -7.87 1.68
N ILE A 34 6.03 -6.90 1.96
CA ILE A 34 4.93 -7.03 2.91
C ILE A 34 3.74 -7.72 2.20
N PRO A 35 3.00 -8.63 2.86
CA PRO A 35 1.81 -9.22 2.26
C PRO A 35 0.81 -8.15 1.81
N ALA A 36 0.37 -8.22 0.55
CA ALA A 36 -0.46 -7.19 -0.09
C ALA A 36 -1.70 -6.83 0.76
N ARG A 37 -2.40 -7.86 1.27
CA ARG A 37 -3.60 -7.69 2.11
C ARG A 37 -3.34 -6.92 3.43
N GLN A 38 -2.09 -6.91 3.92
CA GLN A 38 -1.71 -6.16 5.12
C GLN A 38 -1.33 -4.71 4.81
N VAL A 39 -0.53 -4.50 3.75
CA VAL A 39 0.00 -3.16 3.41
C VAL A 39 -1.04 -2.25 2.76
N ILE A 40 -2.04 -2.80 2.06
CA ILE A 40 -3.07 -2.02 1.36
C ILE A 40 -3.87 -1.12 2.31
N ASN A 41 -4.27 -1.59 3.49
CA ASN A 41 -5.07 -0.78 4.41
C ASN A 41 -4.33 0.48 4.91
N PRO A 42 -3.08 0.40 5.39
CA PRO A 42 -2.25 1.57 5.64
C PRO A 42 -2.16 2.52 4.44
N LEU A 43 -1.87 2.01 3.24
CA LEU A 43 -1.72 2.83 2.03
C LEU A 43 -3.00 3.60 1.68
N PHE A 44 -4.16 2.94 1.76
CA PHE A 44 -5.45 3.63 1.57
C PHE A 44 -5.66 4.75 2.61
N SER A 45 -5.26 4.52 3.86
CA SER A 45 -5.40 5.56 4.90
C SER A 45 -4.52 6.79 4.65
N PHE A 46 -3.45 6.65 3.86
CA PHE A 46 -2.54 7.75 3.52
C PHE A 46 -2.96 8.52 2.26
N LEU A 47 -3.98 8.07 1.52
CA LEU A 47 -4.60 8.87 0.46
C LEU A 47 -5.19 10.19 1.00
N TYR A 48 -5.55 10.21 2.29
CA TYR A 48 -6.08 11.36 3.01
C TYR A 48 -5.04 12.07 3.88
N ASN A 49 -3.74 11.80 3.71
CA ASN A 49 -2.68 12.46 4.47
C ASN A 49 -2.63 13.96 4.13
N SER A 50 -2.29 14.84 5.07
CA SER A 50 -2.13 16.27 4.77
C SER A 50 -0.89 16.55 3.90
N ASP A 51 0.11 15.68 3.93
CA ASP A 51 1.30 15.76 3.09
C ASP A 51 1.01 15.16 1.70
N GLU A 52 0.98 16.03 0.69
CA GLU A 52 0.74 15.69 -0.71
C GLU A 52 1.75 14.68 -1.26
N HIS A 53 3.01 14.74 -0.82
CA HIS A 53 4.05 13.81 -1.26
C HIS A 53 3.76 12.39 -0.75
N ILE A 54 3.26 12.26 0.48
CA ILE A 54 2.85 10.98 1.03
C ILE A 54 1.60 10.44 0.32
N LYS A 55 0.66 11.29 -0.09
CA LYS A 55 -0.49 10.86 -0.90
C LYS A 55 -0.05 10.24 -2.22
N TRP A 56 0.75 10.95 -3.01
CA TRP A 56 1.21 10.47 -4.32
C TRP A 56 2.02 9.19 -4.22
N ARG A 57 2.91 9.10 -3.23
CA ARG A 57 3.66 7.87 -2.98
C ARG A 57 2.77 6.70 -2.57
N SER A 58 1.71 6.96 -1.81
CA SER A 58 0.74 5.93 -1.46
C SER A 58 -0.02 5.43 -2.69
N VAL A 59 -0.41 6.31 -3.61
CA VAL A 59 -1.03 5.93 -4.90
C VAL A 59 -0.08 5.05 -5.72
N THR A 60 1.18 5.48 -5.89
CA THR A 60 2.20 4.70 -6.62
C THR A 60 2.45 3.33 -5.97
N ALA A 61 2.56 3.29 -4.64
CA ALA A 61 2.73 2.05 -3.89
C ALA A 61 1.53 1.11 -4.02
N ILE A 62 0.30 1.62 -4.00
CA ILE A 62 -0.90 0.81 -4.27
C ILE A 62 -0.80 0.17 -5.65
N GLY A 63 -0.41 0.93 -6.68
CA GLY A 63 -0.19 0.41 -8.03
C GLY A 63 0.81 -0.75 -8.03
N ALA A 64 2.00 -0.54 -7.48
CA ALA A 64 3.06 -1.56 -7.45
C ALA A 64 2.65 -2.82 -6.68
N VAL A 65 1.96 -2.68 -5.54
CA VAL A 65 1.47 -3.81 -4.74
C VAL A 65 0.36 -4.55 -5.47
N VAL A 66 -0.56 -3.86 -6.14
CA VAL A 66 -1.66 -4.46 -6.90
C VAL A 66 -1.15 -5.19 -8.13
N THR A 67 -0.15 -4.64 -8.84
CA THR A 67 0.49 -5.33 -9.97
C THR A 67 1.08 -6.66 -9.55
N LYS A 68 1.90 -6.68 -8.48
CA LYS A 68 2.46 -7.92 -7.94
C LYS A 68 1.35 -8.90 -7.51
N LEU A 69 0.31 -8.40 -6.84
CA LEU A 69 -0.80 -9.25 -6.42
C LEU A 69 -1.57 -9.82 -7.61
N ALA A 70 -1.68 -9.10 -8.71
CA ALA A 70 -2.39 -9.58 -9.90
C ALA A 70 -1.72 -10.79 -10.54
N ASP A 71 -0.38 -10.90 -10.42
CA ASP A 71 0.37 -12.08 -10.88
C ASP A 71 0.03 -13.34 -10.07
N GLU A 72 -0.40 -13.18 -8.82
CA GLU A 72 -0.74 -14.27 -7.90
C GLU A 72 -2.25 -14.54 -7.79
N ASP A 73 -3.07 -13.48 -7.74
CA ASP A 73 -4.51 -13.49 -7.54
C ASP A 73 -5.17 -12.23 -8.17
N THR A 74 -5.55 -12.38 -9.43
CA THR A 74 -6.25 -11.34 -10.20
C THR A 74 -7.59 -10.90 -9.61
N VAL A 75 -8.28 -11.77 -8.85
CA VAL A 75 -9.56 -11.43 -8.21
C VAL A 75 -9.32 -10.51 -7.02
N SER A 76 -8.36 -10.84 -6.16
CA SER A 76 -7.95 -9.97 -5.05
C SER A 76 -7.44 -8.62 -5.57
N ALA A 77 -6.64 -8.60 -6.64
CA ALA A 77 -6.18 -7.37 -7.28
C ALA A 77 -7.36 -6.51 -7.78
N ARG A 78 -8.34 -7.10 -8.48
CA ARG A 78 -9.55 -6.40 -8.95
C ARG A 78 -10.34 -5.76 -7.80
N VAL A 79 -10.47 -6.46 -6.67
CA VAL A 79 -11.18 -5.93 -5.48
C VAL A 79 -10.52 -4.64 -4.99
N ILE A 80 -9.18 -4.60 -4.95
CA ILE A 80 -8.44 -3.41 -4.52
C ILE A 80 -8.57 -2.27 -5.52
N THR A 81 -8.44 -2.53 -6.83
CA THR A 81 -8.64 -1.52 -7.87
C THR A 81 -10.05 -0.93 -7.82
N ARG A 82 -11.07 -1.76 -7.60
CA ARG A 82 -12.45 -1.29 -7.41
C ARG A 82 -12.56 -0.39 -6.18
N ARG A 83 -11.92 -0.76 -5.06
CA ARG A 83 -11.89 0.08 -3.86
C ARG A 83 -11.24 1.44 -4.14
N LEU A 84 -10.15 1.48 -4.91
CA LEU A 84 -9.50 2.71 -5.34
C LEU A 84 -10.45 3.60 -6.15
N MET A 85 -11.16 3.03 -7.14
CA MET A 85 -12.16 3.76 -7.93
C MET A 85 -13.26 4.39 -7.06
N TRP A 86 -13.71 3.69 -6.02
CA TRP A 86 -14.69 4.26 -5.08
C TRP A 86 -14.11 5.40 -4.22
N ASN A 87 -12.81 5.39 -3.89
CA ASN A 87 -12.16 6.48 -3.15
C ASN A 87 -11.99 7.75 -3.99
N LEU A 88 -12.19 7.69 -5.31
CA LEU A 88 -12.15 8.87 -6.18
C LEU A 88 -13.49 9.62 -6.24
N ASN A 89 -14.57 8.98 -5.80
CA ASN A 89 -15.92 9.55 -5.80
C ASN A 89 -16.30 10.18 -4.46
N ASP A 90 -15.44 10.07 -3.44
CA ASP A 90 -15.62 10.56 -2.08
C ASP A 90 -14.71 11.78 -1.87
#